data_AF-A0A0C4EFG9-F1
#
_entry.id   AF-A0A0C4EFG9-F1
#
_cell.length_a   1.000
_cell.length_b   1.000
_cell.length_c   1.000
_cell.angle_alpha   90.00
_cell.angle_beta   90.00
_cell.angle_gamma   90.00
#
_symmetry.space_group_name_H-M   'P 1'
#
loop_
_entity.id
_entity.type
_entity.pdbx_description
1 polymer ?
#
loop_
_entity_poly.entity_id
_entity_poly.type
_entity_poly.pdbx_seq_one_letter_code
_entity_poly.pdbx_strand_id
1 'polypeptide(L)'
;MLRQGLGASTGAHSCFMPYHVDAVTLSPHGDGWQDEMALGRVVEGTFRSLNNLLEHLHQSFFFYLLMHRERFVSIGTYLPSAMLVAANFTIMAVFLWFKAGQTEAEAEADSKSKDEKTAEAPRPPVPKPAQRDLLAPLCFVALCHFLGVVPLYLFNHLPEGLLVPFFFVFACFNAAFPRLASILLTSRYRLTLQQYQLIHSFSLLLLGMFVACLATLNFSLAFWIGLLCSPLPFFRPSAGAASSSPLGYYLNGLPLQTLVSVPVVVLACCYIWGLDLGDVLRDAAFAWNVWGTYTPLVVWCVWWPAWLASSVVLSGGPMLKKA
;
A
#
# COMPACT_ATOMS: atom_id res chain seq x y z
N MET A 1 -1.53 -14.91 -10.28
CA MET A 1 -1.61 -13.59 -9.61
C MET A 1 -0.38 -13.31 -8.74
N LEU A 2 -0.06 -14.09 -7.70
CA LEU A 2 1.05 -13.76 -6.79
C LEU A 2 2.41 -13.54 -7.49
N ARG A 3 2.83 -14.47 -8.38
CA ARG A 3 4.06 -14.31 -9.19
C ARG A 3 4.06 -13.07 -10.08
N GLN A 4 2.91 -12.74 -10.68
CA GLN A 4 2.72 -11.54 -11.49
C GLN A 4 2.79 -10.26 -10.64
N GLY A 5 2.19 -10.29 -9.43
CA GLY A 5 2.28 -9.19 -8.48
C GLY A 5 3.71 -8.90 -8.07
N LEU A 6 4.49 -9.94 -7.75
CA LEU A 6 5.91 -9.82 -7.39
C LEU A 6 6.82 -9.45 -8.58
N GLY A 7 6.30 -9.43 -9.81
CA GLY A 7 7.10 -9.20 -11.01
C GLY A 7 8.12 -10.31 -11.27
N ALA A 8 7.91 -11.51 -10.72
CA ALA A 8 8.83 -12.62 -10.88
C ALA A 8 8.87 -13.10 -12.34
N SER A 9 10.07 -13.32 -12.87
CA SER A 9 10.25 -13.84 -14.23
C SER A 9 9.58 -15.20 -14.37
N THR A 10 8.74 -15.38 -15.40
CA THR A 10 8.07 -16.66 -15.67
C THR A 10 8.95 -17.60 -16.49
N GLY A 11 9.90 -17.05 -17.24
CA GLY A 11 10.90 -17.81 -17.99
C GLY A 11 12.02 -16.90 -18.51
N ALA A 12 12.95 -17.48 -19.27
CA ALA A 12 14.10 -16.76 -19.82
C ALA A 12 13.71 -15.55 -20.68
N HIS A 13 12.57 -15.62 -21.38
CA HIS A 13 12.04 -14.50 -22.18
C HIS A 13 11.78 -13.23 -21.35
N SER A 14 11.41 -13.35 -20.07
CA SER A 14 11.04 -12.19 -19.25
C SER A 14 12.22 -11.23 -19.03
N CYS A 15 13.46 -11.72 -19.07
CA CYS A 15 14.67 -10.90 -18.92
C CYS A 15 14.95 -9.98 -20.13
N PHE A 16 14.33 -10.24 -21.28
CA PHE A 16 14.53 -9.47 -22.51
C PHE A 16 13.55 -8.28 -22.64
N MET A 17 12.48 -8.26 -21.82
CA MET A 17 11.49 -7.18 -21.81
C MET A 17 12.08 -5.78 -21.57
N PRO A 18 13.03 -5.55 -20.63
CA PRO A 18 13.64 -4.23 -20.43
C PRO A 18 14.45 -3.74 -21.64
N TYR A 19 14.91 -4.65 -22.50
CA TYR A 19 15.69 -4.34 -23.69
C TYR A 19 14.83 -4.18 -24.95
N HIS A 20 13.50 -4.23 -24.80
CA HIS A 20 12.56 -4.21 -25.93
C HIS A 20 12.83 -5.30 -26.97
N VAL A 21 13.33 -6.45 -26.51
CA VAL A 21 13.54 -7.63 -27.36
C VAL A 21 12.37 -8.57 -27.14
N ASP A 22 11.54 -8.75 -28.17
CA ASP A 22 10.43 -9.68 -28.15
C ASP A 22 10.97 -11.12 -28.14
N ALA A 23 10.70 -11.84 -27.04
CA ALA A 23 11.14 -13.21 -26.86
C ALA A 23 9.97 -14.10 -26.43
N VAL A 24 9.94 -15.32 -26.94
CA VAL A 24 8.96 -16.35 -26.56
C VAL A 24 9.72 -17.58 -26.06
N THR A 25 9.44 -18.01 -24.83
CA THR A 25 9.99 -19.27 -24.30
C THR A 25 8.95 -20.38 -24.48
N LEU A 26 9.31 -21.41 -25.26
CA LEU A 26 8.53 -22.64 -25.34
C LEU A 26 9.16 -23.65 -24.38
N SER A 27 8.42 -23.98 -23.32
CA SER A 27 8.79 -25.06 -22.40
C SER A 27 7.84 -26.23 -22.60
N PRO A 28 8.36 -27.44 -22.90
CA PRO A 28 7.54 -28.64 -22.77
C PRO A 28 7.14 -28.80 -21.29
N HIS A 29 5.97 -29.39 -21.06
CA HIS A 29 5.46 -29.69 -19.72
C HIS A 29 5.20 -31.20 -19.62
N GLY A 30 5.76 -31.85 -18.59
CA GLY A 30 5.65 -33.29 -18.33
C GLY A 30 7.01 -34.00 -18.19
N ASP A 31 6.96 -35.29 -17.84
CA ASP A 31 8.15 -36.08 -17.46
C ASP A 31 8.97 -36.62 -18.65
N GLY A 32 8.82 -36.04 -19.85
CA GLY A 32 9.62 -36.40 -21.04
C GLY A 32 9.15 -37.62 -21.84
N TRP A 33 8.08 -38.31 -21.42
CA TRP A 33 7.50 -39.46 -22.14
C TRP A 33 6.49 -39.06 -23.24
N GLN A 34 6.41 -37.76 -23.55
CA GLN A 34 5.41 -37.19 -24.46
C GLN A 34 5.98 -36.97 -25.86
N ASP A 35 5.10 -36.99 -26.86
CA ASP A 35 5.42 -36.88 -28.29
C ASP A 35 6.26 -35.63 -28.60
N GLU A 36 7.53 -35.82 -28.97
CA GLU A 36 8.42 -34.75 -29.44
C GLU A 36 7.87 -34.04 -30.69
N MET A 37 7.10 -34.74 -31.53
CA MET A 37 6.44 -34.14 -32.70
C MET A 37 5.35 -33.15 -32.29
N ALA A 38 4.79 -33.24 -31.09
CA ALA A 38 3.83 -32.24 -30.61
C ALA A 38 4.49 -30.87 -30.44
N LEU A 39 5.74 -30.82 -29.95
CA LEU A 39 6.49 -29.57 -29.85
C LEU A 39 6.78 -29.00 -31.24
N GLY A 40 7.22 -29.84 -32.18
CA GLY A 40 7.46 -29.45 -33.58
C GLY A 40 6.21 -28.87 -34.25
N ARG A 41 5.05 -29.52 -34.07
CA ARG A 41 3.76 -29.05 -34.59
C ARG A 41 3.35 -27.70 -33.98
N VAL A 42 3.59 -27.49 -32.68
CA VAL A 42 3.30 -26.20 -32.02
C VAL A 42 4.20 -25.09 -32.55
N VAL A 43 5.50 -25.37 -32.71
CA VAL A 43 6.47 -24.42 -33.27
C VAL A 43 6.08 -24.04 -34.71
N GLU A 44 5.90 -25.04 -35.58
CA GLU A 44 5.50 -24.82 -36.97
C GLU A 44 4.15 -24.08 -37.06
N GLY A 45 3.17 -24.48 -36.25
CA GLY A 45 1.86 -23.85 -36.18
C GLY A 45 1.94 -22.38 -35.78
N THR A 46 2.80 -22.06 -34.80
CA THR A 46 3.02 -20.68 -34.34
C THR A 46 3.65 -19.85 -35.45
N PHE A 47 4.72 -20.32 -36.10
CA PHE A 47 5.33 -19.62 -37.23
C PHE A 47 4.38 -19.46 -38.42
N ARG A 48 3.60 -20.48 -38.77
CA ARG A 48 2.59 -20.39 -39.85
C ARG A 48 1.50 -19.38 -39.49
N SER A 49 1.06 -19.33 -38.23
CA SER A 49 0.07 -18.34 -37.77
C SER A 49 0.62 -16.91 -37.80
N LEU A 50 1.88 -16.71 -37.38
CA LEU A 50 2.54 -15.40 -37.41
C LEU A 50 2.83 -14.95 -38.84
N ASN A 51 3.26 -15.86 -39.71
CA ASN A 51 3.52 -15.57 -41.12
C ASN A 51 2.25 -15.24 -41.91
N ASN A 52 1.07 -15.66 -41.41
CA ASN A 52 -0.22 -15.34 -42.00
C ASN A 52 -0.80 -14.01 -41.47
N LEU A 53 -0.15 -13.34 -40.53
CA LEU A 53 -0.52 -12.00 -40.10
C LEU A 53 0.11 -10.99 -41.07
N LEU A 54 -0.74 -10.32 -41.86
CA LEU A 54 -0.35 -9.23 -42.78
C LEU A 54 0.02 -7.93 -42.05
N GLU A 55 -0.32 -7.84 -40.76
CA GLU A 55 -0.02 -6.72 -39.90
C GLU A 55 1.02 -7.18 -38.87
N HIS A 56 2.00 -6.31 -38.55
CA HIS A 56 2.88 -6.52 -37.40
C HIS A 56 2.04 -6.78 -36.15
N LEU A 57 2.57 -7.44 -35.12
CA LEU A 57 1.91 -7.57 -33.82
C LEU A 57 1.52 -6.17 -33.31
N HIS A 58 0.31 -5.73 -33.64
CA HIS A 58 -0.12 -4.38 -33.34
C HIS A 58 -0.37 -4.31 -31.83
N GLN A 59 0.21 -3.27 -31.26
CA GLN A 59 0.40 -3.06 -29.84
C GLN A 59 -0.91 -3.21 -29.04
N SER A 60 -0.97 -4.28 -28.24
CA SER A 60 -1.76 -4.44 -27.01
C SER A 60 -3.29 -4.30 -27.12
N PHE A 61 -4.01 -5.43 -27.04
CA PHE A 61 -5.19 -5.42 -26.18
C PHE A 61 -4.71 -5.36 -24.74
N PHE A 62 -4.47 -4.12 -24.29
CA PHE A 62 -3.91 -3.78 -22.99
C PHE A 62 -4.74 -4.45 -21.88
N PHE A 63 -4.07 -5.38 -21.20
CA PHE A 63 -4.47 -6.01 -19.95
C PHE A 63 -5.65 -7.02 -19.99
N TYR A 64 -5.41 -8.19 -20.57
CA TYR A 64 -6.16 -9.39 -20.19
C TYR A 64 -5.48 -10.08 -19.02
N LEU A 65 -6.28 -10.46 -18.04
CA LEU A 65 -5.83 -11.35 -16.98
C LEU A 65 -6.22 -12.78 -17.37
N LEU A 66 -5.21 -13.58 -17.70
CA LEU A 66 -5.41 -14.99 -18.01
C LEU A 66 -5.66 -15.75 -16.70
N MET A 67 -6.94 -15.97 -16.40
CA MET A 67 -7.35 -16.73 -15.20
C MET A 67 -7.22 -18.23 -15.43
N HIS A 68 -7.47 -18.68 -16.67
CA HIS A 68 -7.35 -20.08 -17.08
C HIS A 68 -7.02 -20.14 -18.58
N ARG A 69 -6.54 -21.29 -19.06
CA ARG A 69 -6.16 -21.53 -20.47
C ARG A 69 -7.23 -21.12 -21.50
N GLU A 70 -8.51 -21.17 -21.10
CA GLU A 70 -9.67 -20.86 -21.96
C GLU A 70 -10.51 -19.69 -21.45
N ARG A 71 -10.10 -19.04 -20.34
CA ARG A 71 -10.85 -17.93 -19.74
C ARG A 71 -9.95 -16.72 -19.58
N PHE A 72 -10.16 -15.75 -20.46
CA PHE A 72 -9.56 -14.42 -20.37
C PHE A 72 -10.55 -13.44 -19.75
N VAL A 73 -10.04 -12.56 -18.90
CA VAL A 73 -10.82 -11.52 -18.21
C VAL A 73 -10.29 -10.18 -18.68
N SER A 74 -11.17 -9.35 -19.25
CA SER A 74 -10.80 -8.02 -19.77
C SER A 74 -10.58 -7.02 -18.64
N ILE A 75 -9.76 -5.99 -18.90
CA ILE A 75 -9.51 -4.89 -17.96
C ILE A 75 -10.78 -4.29 -17.38
N GLY A 76 -11.83 -4.09 -18.19
CA GLY A 76 -13.08 -3.51 -17.74
C GLY A 76 -13.80 -4.31 -16.65
N THR A 77 -13.52 -5.60 -16.52
CA THR A 77 -14.19 -6.47 -15.53
C THR A 77 -13.42 -6.60 -14.23
N TYR A 78 -12.08 -6.67 -14.26
CA TYR A 78 -11.30 -6.80 -13.02
C TYR A 78 -10.88 -5.43 -12.44
N LEU A 79 -10.65 -4.40 -13.27
CA LEU A 79 -10.14 -3.10 -12.81
C LEU A 79 -11.06 -2.43 -11.77
N PRO A 80 -12.40 -2.47 -11.91
CA PRO A 80 -13.29 -1.89 -10.91
C PRO A 80 -13.04 -2.42 -9.49
N SER A 81 -12.64 -3.69 -9.34
CA SER A 81 -12.39 -4.27 -8.02
C SER A 81 -11.22 -3.61 -7.28
N ALA A 82 -10.10 -3.36 -7.95
CA ALA A 82 -8.98 -2.64 -7.36
C ALA A 82 -9.28 -1.14 -7.20
N MET A 83 -10.02 -0.54 -8.13
CA MET A 83 -10.45 0.85 -8.02
C MET A 83 -11.38 1.09 -6.83
N LEU A 84 -12.25 0.14 -6.50
CA LEU A 84 -13.11 0.21 -5.30
C LEU A 84 -12.27 0.20 -4.01
N VAL A 85 -11.21 -0.62 -3.96
CA VAL A 85 -10.27 -0.61 -2.82
C VAL A 85 -9.55 0.73 -2.72
N ALA A 86 -9.06 1.27 -3.84
CA ALA A 86 -8.44 2.59 -3.88
C ALA A 86 -9.41 3.72 -3.47
N ALA A 87 -10.67 3.62 -3.90
CA ALA A 87 -11.72 4.59 -3.60
C ALA A 87 -12.06 4.67 -2.10
N ASN A 88 -11.93 3.57 -1.35
CA ASN A 88 -12.10 3.60 0.10
C ASN A 88 -11.12 4.61 0.74
N PHE A 89 -9.84 4.57 0.35
CA PHE A 89 -8.83 5.48 0.89
C PHE A 89 -9.13 6.95 0.55
N THR A 90 -9.57 7.23 -0.67
CA THR A 90 -9.90 8.61 -1.09
C THR A 90 -11.16 9.13 -0.39
N ILE A 91 -12.19 8.30 -0.24
CA ILE A 91 -13.42 8.67 0.49
C ILE A 91 -13.10 8.99 1.95
N MET A 92 -12.31 8.15 2.63
CA MET A 92 -11.88 8.42 4.01
C MET A 92 -11.02 9.68 4.10
N ALA A 93 -10.11 9.90 3.15
CA ALA A 93 -9.28 11.11 3.11
C ALA A 93 -10.14 12.37 3.01
N VAL A 94 -11.16 12.37 2.13
CA VAL A 94 -12.11 13.48 1.96
C VAL A 94 -12.95 13.68 3.24
N PHE A 95 -13.41 12.60 3.86
CA PHE A 95 -14.13 12.67 5.14
C PHE A 95 -13.29 13.33 6.24
N LEU A 96 -12.02 12.93 6.39
CA LEU A 96 -11.10 13.50 7.37
C LEU A 96 -10.77 14.97 7.06
N TRP A 97 -10.67 15.32 5.79
CA TRP A 97 -10.50 16.71 5.33
C TRP A 97 -11.68 17.59 5.73
N PHE A 98 -12.92 17.12 5.54
CA PHE A 98 -14.12 17.82 5.99
C PHE A 98 -14.17 17.94 7.51
N LYS A 99 -13.86 16.86 8.24
CA LYS A 99 -13.82 16.87 9.71
C LYS A 99 -12.80 17.87 10.26
N ALA A 100 -11.63 17.99 9.63
CA ALA A 100 -10.62 18.98 9.99
C ALA A 100 -11.02 20.44 9.65
N GLY A 101 -12.12 20.65 8.92
CA GLY A 101 -12.67 21.98 8.61
C GLY A 101 -13.78 22.45 9.54
N GLN A 102 -14.37 21.54 10.33
CA GLN A 102 -15.43 21.87 11.29
C GLN A 102 -14.83 22.55 12.52
N THR A 103 -15.49 23.60 13.02
CA THR A 103 -15.07 24.27 14.26
C THR A 103 -15.47 23.42 15.47
N GLU A 104 -14.71 23.43 16.57
CA GLU A 104 -15.01 22.66 17.79
C GLU A 104 -16.46 22.87 18.30
N ALA A 105 -17.00 24.09 18.14
CA ALA A 105 -18.38 24.44 18.48
C ALA A 105 -19.46 23.75 17.61
N GLU A 106 -19.14 23.42 16.35
CA GLU A 106 -20.05 22.73 15.43
C GLU A 106 -20.03 21.22 15.65
N ALA A 107 -18.88 20.67 16.06
CA ALA A 107 -18.74 19.24 16.38
C ALA A 107 -19.52 18.83 17.65
N GLU A 108 -19.63 19.73 18.64
CA GLU A 108 -20.48 19.53 19.82
C GLU A 108 -21.99 19.68 19.51
N ALA A 109 -22.35 20.52 18.54
CA ALA A 109 -23.73 20.67 18.08
C ALA A 109 -24.20 19.44 17.27
N ASP A 110 -23.34 18.86 16.45
CA ASP A 110 -23.65 17.68 15.63
C ASP A 110 -23.62 16.35 16.43
N SER A 111 -22.95 16.31 17.59
CA SER A 111 -23.03 15.18 18.51
C SER A 111 -24.30 15.21 19.37
N LYS A 112 -24.72 16.38 19.84
CA LYS A 112 -25.98 16.56 20.60
C LYS A 112 -27.24 16.43 19.74
N SER A 113 -27.19 16.83 18.47
CA SER A 113 -28.34 16.71 17.54
C SER A 113 -28.74 15.25 17.25
N LYS A 114 -27.84 14.28 17.47
CA LYS A 114 -28.12 12.85 17.30
C LYS A 114 -28.83 12.20 18.48
N ASP A 115 -28.68 12.75 19.69
CA ASP A 115 -29.32 12.21 20.91
C ASP A 115 -30.67 12.87 21.23
N GLU A 116 -30.94 14.11 20.78
CA GLU A 116 -32.22 14.78 21.00
C GLU A 116 -32.96 15.09 19.69
N LYS A 117 -33.76 14.13 19.21
CA LYS A 117 -34.78 14.38 18.17
C LYS A 117 -36.07 14.95 18.78
N THR A 118 -36.03 16.10 19.45
CA THR A 118 -37.25 16.93 19.65
C THR A 118 -36.90 18.37 20.03
N ALA A 119 -36.77 19.25 19.03
CA ALA A 119 -37.17 20.67 19.05
C ALA A 119 -36.50 21.39 17.88
N GLU A 120 -37.28 22.22 17.19
CA GLU A 120 -36.88 23.03 16.05
C GLU A 120 -35.85 24.08 16.50
N ALA A 121 -34.56 23.82 16.21
CA ALA A 121 -33.46 24.73 16.51
C ALA A 121 -33.23 25.74 15.36
N PRO A 122 -32.77 26.97 15.66
CA PRO A 122 -32.59 28.04 14.67
C PRO A 122 -31.56 27.64 13.61
N ARG A 123 -31.74 28.11 12.37
CA ARG A 123 -30.84 27.86 11.22
C ARG A 123 -29.37 28.06 11.64
N PRO A 124 -28.48 27.08 11.36
CA PRO A 124 -27.08 27.22 11.75
C PRO A 124 -26.45 28.42 11.05
N PRO A 125 -25.60 29.20 11.74
CA PRO A 125 -24.83 30.28 11.12
C PRO A 125 -23.96 29.69 9.99
N VAL A 126 -23.80 30.45 8.91
CA VAL A 126 -22.96 30.07 7.77
C VAL A 126 -21.58 29.65 8.29
N PRO A 127 -21.10 28.42 8.01
CA PRO A 127 -19.87 27.92 8.60
C PRO A 127 -18.70 28.81 8.15
N LYS A 128 -18.04 29.46 9.11
CA LYS A 128 -16.77 30.13 8.82
C LYS A 128 -15.73 29.01 8.67
N PRO A 129 -15.11 28.84 7.48
CA PRO A 129 -14.12 27.79 7.29
C PRO A 129 -12.98 28.01 8.29
N ALA A 130 -12.72 27.04 9.16
CA ALA A 130 -11.58 27.08 10.06
C ALA A 130 -10.29 27.18 9.23
N GLN A 131 -9.40 28.10 9.61
CA GLN A 131 -8.08 28.22 8.96
C GLN A 131 -7.32 26.92 9.15
N ARG A 132 -6.82 26.33 8.05
CA ARG A 132 -6.11 25.05 8.06
C ARG A 132 -4.62 25.29 7.88
N ASP A 133 -3.82 24.88 8.87
CA ASP A 133 -2.37 24.88 8.75
C ASP A 133 -1.92 23.64 7.96
N LEU A 134 -1.67 23.82 6.66
CA LEU A 134 -1.37 22.71 5.75
C LEU A 134 0.12 22.33 5.71
N LEU A 135 1.01 23.28 6.01
CA LEU A 135 2.45 23.11 5.80
C LEU A 135 3.03 21.98 6.65
N ALA A 136 2.75 21.97 7.96
CA ALA A 136 3.30 20.95 8.86
C ALA A 136 2.80 19.53 8.53
N PRO A 137 1.48 19.29 8.32
CA PRO A 137 0.99 18.00 7.85
C PRO A 137 1.60 17.56 6.51
N LEU A 138 1.73 18.46 5.54
CA LEU A 138 2.28 18.15 4.23
C LEU A 138 3.78 17.80 4.30
N CYS A 139 4.57 18.60 5.03
CA CYS A 139 5.99 18.34 5.25
C CYS A 139 6.22 17.00 5.95
N PHE A 140 5.37 16.67 6.94
CA PHE A 140 5.46 15.40 7.64
C PHE A 140 5.18 14.21 6.71
N VAL A 141 4.10 14.27 5.91
CA VAL A 141 3.78 13.22 4.95
C VAL A 141 4.89 13.09 3.90
N ALA A 142 5.40 14.21 3.36
CA ALA A 142 6.51 14.20 2.42
C ALA A 142 7.76 13.54 3.03
N LEU A 143 8.11 13.90 4.26
CA LEU A 143 9.23 13.31 5.00
C LEU A 143 9.08 11.79 5.15
N CYS A 144 7.90 11.28 5.49
CA CYS A 144 7.65 9.85 5.57
C CYS A 144 7.93 9.13 4.23
N HIS A 145 7.57 9.74 3.10
CA HIS A 145 7.80 9.16 1.78
C HIS A 145 9.29 9.16 1.41
N PHE A 146 9.99 10.26 1.68
CA PHE A 146 11.45 10.31 1.49
C PHE A 146 12.18 9.33 2.41
N LEU A 147 11.68 9.13 3.64
CA LEU A 147 12.26 8.17 4.58
C LEU A 147 12.15 6.73 4.06
N GLY A 148 11.15 6.42 3.22
CA GLY A 148 11.01 5.12 2.55
C GLY A 148 12.16 4.75 1.62
N VAL A 149 12.91 5.74 1.12
CA VAL A 149 14.12 5.50 0.31
C VAL A 149 15.24 4.86 1.13
N VAL A 150 15.29 5.11 2.45
CA VAL A 150 16.32 4.57 3.34
C VAL A 150 16.25 3.04 3.45
N PRO A 151 15.13 2.40 3.84
CA PRO A 151 15.05 0.95 3.87
C PRO A 151 15.20 0.35 2.46
N LEU A 152 14.68 1.00 1.42
CA LEU A 152 14.90 0.56 0.03
C LEU A 152 16.40 0.51 -0.30
N TYR A 153 17.17 1.53 0.05
CA TYR A 153 18.61 1.55 -0.20
C TYR A 153 19.34 0.47 0.61
N LEU A 154 19.05 0.39 1.91
CA LEU A 154 19.74 -0.52 2.84
C LEU A 154 19.51 -1.99 2.50
N PHE A 155 18.25 -2.42 2.30
CA PHE A 155 17.94 -3.81 1.96
C PHE A 155 18.53 -4.25 0.61
N ASN A 156 18.82 -3.32 -0.30
CA ASN A 156 19.38 -3.63 -1.62
C ASN A 156 20.91 -3.59 -1.70
N HIS A 157 21.59 -2.96 -0.74
CA HIS A 157 23.06 -2.79 -0.76
C HIS A 157 23.79 -3.52 0.38
N LEU A 158 23.05 -4.05 1.37
CA LEU A 158 23.64 -4.85 2.44
C LEU A 158 24.12 -6.21 1.91
N PRO A 159 25.25 -6.75 2.42
CA PRO A 159 25.69 -8.09 2.09
C PRO A 159 24.70 -9.12 2.66
N GLU A 160 24.61 -10.27 1.99
CA GLU A 160 23.64 -11.34 2.30
C GLU A 160 23.63 -11.75 3.78
N GLY A 161 24.82 -11.92 4.39
CA GLY A 161 24.94 -12.31 5.79
C GLY A 161 24.40 -11.27 6.80
N LEU A 162 24.19 -10.02 6.39
CA LEU A 162 23.64 -8.96 7.23
C LEU A 162 22.15 -8.69 7.00
N LEU A 163 21.51 -9.28 5.98
CA LEU A 163 20.11 -9.00 5.64
C LEU A 163 19.14 -9.41 6.75
N VAL A 164 19.27 -10.64 7.24
CA VAL A 164 18.43 -11.19 8.33
C VAL A 164 18.61 -10.43 9.65
N PRO A 165 19.84 -10.20 10.18
CA PRO A 165 19.98 -9.45 11.42
C PRO A 165 19.51 -7.99 11.26
N PHE A 166 19.78 -7.35 10.11
CA PHE A 166 19.24 -6.02 9.83
C PHE A 166 17.72 -6.01 9.79
N PHE A 167 17.08 -7.03 9.22
CA PHE A 167 15.62 -7.16 9.19
C PHE A 167 15.02 -7.17 10.60
N PHE A 168 15.60 -7.93 11.54
CA PHE A 168 15.10 -7.95 12.92
C PHE A 168 15.34 -6.63 13.66
N VAL A 169 16.50 -6.01 13.47
CA VAL A 169 16.78 -4.67 14.02
C VAL A 169 15.78 -3.64 13.45
N PHE A 170 15.54 -3.70 12.15
CA PHE A 170 14.55 -2.86 11.47
C PHE A 170 13.14 -3.15 11.98
N ALA A 171 12.76 -4.40 12.21
CA ALA A 171 11.45 -4.76 12.76
C ALA A 171 11.24 -4.18 14.17
N CYS A 172 12.25 -4.28 15.04
CA CYS A 172 12.22 -3.65 16.36
C CYS A 172 12.13 -2.14 16.27
N PHE A 173 12.94 -1.51 15.40
CA PHE A 173 12.88 -0.08 15.14
C PHE A 173 11.49 0.33 14.63
N ASN A 174 10.95 -0.40 13.65
CA ASN A 174 9.65 -0.11 13.04
C ASN A 174 8.51 -0.22 14.06
N ALA A 175 8.59 -1.14 15.03
CA ALA A 175 7.61 -1.26 16.10
C ALA A 175 7.65 -0.08 17.10
N ALA A 176 8.84 0.46 17.38
CA ALA A 176 9.04 1.54 18.36
C ALA A 176 8.90 2.95 17.75
N PHE A 177 9.38 3.13 16.51
CA PHE A 177 9.57 4.43 15.87
C PHE A 177 8.28 5.27 15.75
N PRO A 178 7.11 4.73 15.32
CA PRO A 178 5.89 5.53 15.24
C PRO A 178 5.45 6.12 16.59
N ARG A 179 5.70 5.40 17.69
CA ARG A 179 5.39 5.90 19.04
C ARG A 179 6.35 7.00 19.46
N LEU A 180 7.65 6.79 19.24
CA LEU A 180 8.67 7.80 19.53
C LEU A 180 8.42 9.08 18.72
N ALA A 181 8.14 8.92 17.42
CA ALA A 181 7.78 10.03 16.54
C ALA A 181 6.53 10.78 17.05
N SER A 182 5.47 10.06 17.41
CA SER A 182 4.25 10.66 17.98
C SER A 182 4.53 11.44 19.29
N ILE A 183 5.31 10.87 20.20
CA ILE A 183 5.68 11.52 21.47
C ILE A 183 6.48 12.80 21.20
N LEU A 184 7.43 12.76 20.26
CA LEU A 184 8.23 13.93 19.88
C LEU A 184 7.36 15.01 19.22
N LEU A 185 6.46 14.64 18.31
CA LEU A 185 5.50 15.55 17.67
C LEU A 185 4.60 16.23 18.71
N THR A 186 4.10 15.47 19.68
CA THR A 186 3.21 15.99 20.72
C THR A 186 3.98 16.87 21.73
N SER A 187 5.15 16.43 22.18
CA SER A 187 5.93 17.12 23.21
C SER A 187 6.62 18.39 22.71
N ARG A 188 7.23 18.35 21.53
CA ARG A 188 8.04 19.47 20.99
C ARG A 188 7.24 20.39 20.09
N TYR A 189 6.41 19.83 19.21
CA TYR A 189 5.69 20.59 18.18
C TYR A 189 4.22 20.88 18.53
N ARG A 190 3.70 20.27 19.60
CA ARG A 190 2.33 20.48 20.13
C ARG A 190 1.26 20.41 19.04
N LEU A 191 1.30 19.35 18.22
CA LEU A 191 0.34 19.19 17.13
C LEU A 191 -1.11 19.17 17.64
N THR A 192 -1.98 19.88 16.92
CA THR A 192 -3.42 19.91 17.19
C THR A 192 -4.12 18.68 16.62
N LEU A 193 -5.33 18.37 17.12
CA LEU A 193 -6.15 17.30 16.55
C LEU A 193 -6.42 17.51 15.05
N GLN A 194 -6.61 18.76 14.64
CA GLN A 194 -6.79 19.14 13.23
C GLN A 194 -5.58 18.73 12.38
N GLN A 195 -4.36 18.95 12.86
CA GLN A 195 -3.14 18.59 12.14
C GLN A 195 -2.97 17.06 12.02
N TYR A 196 -3.31 16.29 13.05
CA TYR A 196 -3.31 14.82 12.96
C TYR A 196 -4.33 14.30 11.93
N GLN A 197 -5.52 14.90 11.88
CA GLN A 197 -6.53 14.56 10.87
C GLN A 197 -6.08 14.91 9.44
N LEU A 198 -5.39 16.05 9.28
CA LEU A 198 -4.80 16.45 7.99
C LEU A 198 -3.66 15.53 7.55
N ILE A 199 -2.76 15.12 8.46
CA ILE A 199 -1.70 14.14 8.17
C ILE A 199 -2.32 12.83 7.66
N HIS A 200 -3.33 12.34 8.36
CA HIS A 200 -3.99 11.08 7.98
C HIS A 200 -4.74 11.20 6.66
N SER A 201 -5.45 12.32 6.44
CA SER A 201 -6.13 12.63 5.18
C SER A 201 -5.16 12.63 3.99
N PHE A 202 -4.05 13.36 4.09
CA PHE A 202 -3.05 13.43 3.01
C PHE A 202 -2.37 12.08 2.75
N SER A 203 -2.04 11.34 3.81
CA SER A 203 -1.46 10.00 3.68
C SER A 203 -2.40 9.03 2.94
N LEU A 204 -3.69 9.01 3.31
CA LEU A 204 -4.68 8.14 2.67
C LEU A 204 -5.00 8.56 1.24
N LEU A 205 -5.05 9.87 0.96
CA LEU A 205 -5.28 10.39 -0.39
C LEU A 205 -4.18 9.92 -1.35
N LEU A 206 -2.93 10.09 -0.92
CA LEU A 206 -1.76 9.71 -1.71
C LEU A 206 -1.63 8.19 -1.85
N LEU A 207 -1.96 7.42 -0.81
CA LEU A 207 -2.06 5.96 -0.90
C LEU A 207 -3.13 5.54 -1.93
N GLY A 208 -4.33 6.14 -1.88
CA GLY A 208 -5.40 5.87 -2.84
C GLY A 208 -5.00 6.20 -4.27
N MET A 209 -4.32 7.32 -4.48
CA MET A 209 -3.76 7.71 -5.77
C MET A 209 -2.74 6.68 -6.28
N PHE A 210 -1.76 6.28 -5.45
CA PHE A 210 -0.76 5.30 -5.86
C PHE A 210 -1.38 3.93 -6.15
N VAL A 211 -2.30 3.44 -5.33
CA VAL A 211 -2.98 2.15 -5.58
C VAL A 211 -3.81 2.21 -6.86
N ALA A 212 -4.47 3.33 -7.15
CA ALA A 212 -5.24 3.50 -8.39
C ALA A 212 -4.32 3.51 -9.64
N CYS A 213 -3.22 4.27 -9.62
CA CYS A 213 -2.24 4.29 -10.70
C CYS A 213 -1.55 2.92 -10.85
N LEU A 214 -1.28 2.24 -9.74
CA LEU A 214 -0.65 0.93 -9.77
C LEU A 214 -1.59 -0.16 -10.26
N ALA A 215 -2.90 -0.03 -10.07
CA ALA A 215 -3.88 -0.97 -10.58
C ALA A 215 -3.90 -1.02 -12.11
N THR A 216 -3.55 0.08 -12.79
CA THR A 216 -3.42 0.11 -14.25
C THR A 216 -2.09 -0.50 -14.72
N LEU A 217 -1.02 -0.43 -13.92
CA LEU A 217 0.30 -0.99 -14.30
C LEU A 217 0.47 -2.46 -13.88
N ASN A 218 0.14 -2.78 -12.63
CA ASN A 218 0.22 -4.11 -12.03
C ASN A 218 -0.96 -4.34 -11.08
N PHE A 219 -2.08 -4.81 -11.66
CA PHE A 219 -3.31 -5.10 -10.93
C PHE A 219 -3.08 -6.00 -9.71
N SER A 220 -2.33 -7.10 -9.86
CA SER A 220 -2.16 -8.05 -8.76
C SER A 220 -1.44 -7.44 -7.57
N LEU A 221 -0.42 -6.62 -7.82
CA LEU A 221 0.32 -5.96 -6.75
C LEU A 221 -0.52 -4.85 -6.09
N ALA A 222 -1.22 -4.04 -6.89
CA ALA A 222 -2.14 -3.01 -6.36
C ALA A 222 -3.25 -3.61 -5.49
N PHE A 223 -3.83 -4.73 -5.92
CA PHE A 223 -4.89 -5.42 -5.17
C PHE A 223 -4.40 -5.90 -3.80
N TRP A 224 -3.25 -6.59 -3.76
CA TRP A 224 -2.69 -7.09 -2.50
C TRP A 224 -2.28 -5.97 -1.55
N ILE A 225 -1.62 -4.94 -2.06
CA ILE A 225 -1.20 -3.79 -1.23
C ILE A 225 -2.42 -3.00 -0.75
N GLY A 226 -3.42 -2.80 -1.61
CA GLY A 226 -4.68 -2.19 -1.21
C GLY A 226 -5.40 -2.98 -0.12
N LEU A 227 -5.43 -4.32 -0.22
CA LEU A 227 -6.02 -5.18 0.79
C LEU A 227 -5.25 -5.11 2.12
N LEU A 228 -3.92 -5.16 2.07
CA LEU A 228 -3.06 -5.03 3.26
C LEU A 228 -3.21 -3.65 3.92
N CYS A 229 -3.36 -2.60 3.12
CA CYS A 229 -3.56 -1.24 3.62
C CYS A 229 -5.01 -0.93 4.05
N SER A 230 -5.97 -1.80 3.77
CA SER A 230 -7.39 -1.59 4.08
C SER A 230 -7.70 -1.28 5.56
N PRO A 231 -6.89 -1.68 6.56
CA PRO A 231 -7.11 -1.27 7.94
C PRO A 231 -6.67 0.16 8.27
N LEU A 232 -5.78 0.78 7.48
CA LEU A 232 -5.21 2.10 7.76
C LEU A 232 -6.24 3.25 7.88
N PRO A 233 -7.34 3.29 7.10
CA PRO A 233 -8.45 4.22 7.29
C PRO A 233 -9.05 4.24 8.70
N PHE A 234 -9.00 3.13 9.43
CA PHE A 234 -9.62 3.01 10.74
C PHE A 234 -8.74 3.51 11.89
N PHE A 235 -7.49 3.89 11.60
CA PHE A 235 -6.56 4.37 12.62
C PHE A 235 -7.01 5.76 13.05
N ARG A 236 -7.45 5.92 14.30
CA ARG A 236 -7.93 7.20 14.83
C ARG A 236 -6.94 7.76 15.84
N PRO A 237 -6.77 9.10 15.90
CA PRO A 237 -6.05 9.73 17.01
C PRO A 237 -6.68 9.33 18.35
N SER A 238 -5.85 9.05 19.34
CA SER A 238 -6.30 8.78 20.71
C SER A 238 -6.85 10.08 21.30
N ALA A 239 -8.17 10.25 21.26
CA ALA A 239 -8.81 11.48 21.72
C ALA A 239 -8.78 11.57 23.25
N GLY A 240 -7.87 12.39 23.78
CA GLY A 240 -7.98 13.00 25.11
C GLY A 240 -7.70 12.09 26.31
N ALA A 241 -6.92 12.62 27.25
CA ALA A 241 -6.51 12.04 28.53
C ALA A 241 -7.64 11.63 29.50
N ALA A 242 -8.91 11.61 29.08
CA ALA A 242 -10.08 11.37 29.92
C ALA A 242 -10.92 10.13 29.54
N SER A 243 -10.70 9.48 28.39
CA SER A 243 -11.58 8.35 27.98
C SER A 243 -10.89 7.15 27.31
N SER A 244 -9.66 7.27 26.80
CA SER A 244 -8.89 6.06 26.43
C SER A 244 -7.95 5.70 27.56
N SER A 245 -8.34 4.70 28.36
CA SER A 245 -7.35 3.97 29.15
C SER A 245 -6.18 3.57 28.23
N PRO A 246 -4.92 3.59 28.70
CA PRO A 246 -3.79 3.07 27.91
C PRO A 246 -4.09 1.65 27.37
N LEU A 247 -4.92 0.91 28.09
CA LEU A 247 -5.53 -0.36 27.71
C LEU A 247 -6.19 -0.33 26.31
N GLY A 248 -6.93 0.70 25.92
CA GLY A 248 -7.61 0.75 24.61
C GLY A 248 -6.65 0.82 23.42
N TYR A 249 -5.54 1.53 23.57
CA TYR A 249 -4.47 1.54 22.57
C TYR A 249 -3.77 0.18 22.50
N TYR A 250 -3.46 -0.43 23.64
CA TYR A 250 -2.80 -1.75 23.69
C TYR A 250 -3.70 -2.89 23.21
N LEU A 251 -5.01 -2.84 23.48
CA LEU A 251 -5.97 -3.88 23.11
C LEU A 251 -6.39 -3.81 21.64
N ASN A 252 -6.56 -2.60 21.07
CA ASN A 252 -7.16 -2.46 19.75
C ASN A 252 -6.22 -1.81 18.71
N GLY A 253 -5.44 -0.80 19.12
CA GLY A 253 -4.60 -0.04 18.18
C GLY A 253 -3.30 -0.75 17.83
N LEU A 254 -2.57 -1.18 18.86
CA LEU A 254 -1.27 -1.83 18.71
C LEU A 254 -1.32 -3.11 17.85
N PRO A 255 -2.24 -4.08 18.09
CA PRO A 255 -2.28 -5.29 17.27
C PRO A 255 -2.57 -4.97 15.79
N LEU A 256 -3.47 -4.01 15.52
CA LEU A 256 -3.81 -3.59 14.16
C LEU A 256 -2.62 -2.92 13.46
N GLN A 257 -1.87 -2.09 14.18
CA GLN A 257 -0.62 -1.49 13.71
C GLN A 257 0.41 -2.56 13.37
N THR A 258 0.63 -3.54 14.25
CA THR A 258 1.64 -4.58 14.02
C THR A 258 1.29 -5.51 12.87
N LEU A 259 0.00 -5.89 12.73
CA LEU A 259 -0.46 -6.84 11.73
C LEU A 259 -0.25 -6.33 10.28
N VAL A 260 -0.38 -5.02 10.08
CA VAL A 260 -0.24 -4.36 8.76
C VAL A 260 1.18 -3.90 8.48
N SER A 261 2.12 -4.10 9.42
CA SER A 261 3.50 -3.68 9.23
C SER A 261 4.24 -4.59 8.23
N VAL A 262 5.09 -3.99 7.40
CA VAL A 262 5.88 -4.72 6.38
C VAL A 262 6.65 -5.90 6.98
N PRO A 263 7.40 -5.77 8.10
CA PRO A 263 8.15 -6.90 8.66
C PRO A 263 7.26 -8.05 9.12
N VAL A 264 6.11 -7.75 9.74
CA VAL A 264 5.19 -8.79 10.22
C VAL A 264 4.53 -9.53 9.06
N VAL A 265 4.14 -8.81 8.01
CA VAL A 265 3.57 -9.45 6.82
C VAL A 265 4.61 -10.32 6.11
N VAL A 266 5.85 -9.85 5.97
CA VAL A 266 6.94 -10.65 5.39
C VAL A 266 7.18 -11.93 6.21
N LEU A 267 7.25 -11.83 7.54
CA LEU A 267 7.40 -13.00 8.42
C LEU A 267 6.21 -13.94 8.34
N ALA A 268 4.97 -13.41 8.30
CA ALA A 268 3.76 -14.21 8.16
C ALA A 268 3.76 -14.96 6.82
N CYS A 269 4.14 -14.31 5.73
CA CYS A 269 4.29 -14.93 4.42
C CYS A 269 5.36 -16.03 4.44
N CYS A 270 6.52 -15.80 5.07
CA CYS A 270 7.56 -16.82 5.21
C CYS A 270 7.05 -18.03 6.00
N TYR A 271 6.33 -17.79 7.10
CA TYR A 271 5.76 -18.86 7.93
C TYR A 271 4.68 -19.67 7.20
N ILE A 272 3.71 -19.00 6.54
CA ILE A 272 2.59 -19.63 5.85
C ILE A 272 3.07 -20.49 4.66
N TRP A 273 4.09 -20.04 3.94
CA TRP A 273 4.61 -20.74 2.77
C TRP A 273 5.87 -21.56 3.02
N GLY A 274 6.35 -21.63 4.26
CA GLY A 274 7.56 -22.38 4.62
C GLY A 274 8.82 -21.89 3.90
N LEU A 275 8.93 -20.58 3.67
CA LEU A 275 10.06 -19.95 2.99
C LEU A 275 11.11 -19.47 4.01
N ASP A 276 12.38 -19.56 3.64
CA ASP A 276 13.45 -18.96 4.42
C ASP A 276 13.47 -17.43 4.26
N LEU A 277 13.62 -16.71 5.37
CA LEU A 277 13.60 -15.25 5.37
C LEU A 277 14.82 -14.67 4.63
N GLY A 278 16.00 -15.29 4.76
CA GLY A 278 17.22 -14.85 4.10
C GLY A 278 17.07 -14.93 2.59
N ASP A 279 16.56 -16.06 2.09
CA ASP A 279 16.27 -16.26 0.66
C ASP A 279 15.26 -15.24 0.13
N VAL A 280 14.17 -14.98 0.86
CA VAL A 280 13.15 -14.00 0.45
C VAL A 280 13.72 -12.58 0.36
N LEU A 281 14.55 -12.16 1.32
CA LEU A 281 15.18 -10.84 1.32
C LEU A 281 16.21 -10.72 0.20
N ARG A 282 17.00 -11.77 -0.02
CA ARG A 282 17.98 -11.86 -1.10
C ARG A 282 17.31 -11.78 -2.47
N ASP A 283 16.25 -12.56 -2.68
CA ASP A 283 15.50 -12.60 -3.93
C ASP A 283 14.81 -11.26 -4.19
N ALA A 284 14.29 -10.59 -3.15
CA ALA A 284 13.73 -9.26 -3.28
C ALA A 284 14.79 -8.23 -3.72
N ALA A 285 16.00 -8.29 -3.15
CA ALA A 285 17.10 -7.42 -3.54
C ALA A 285 17.61 -7.71 -4.96
N PHE A 286 17.70 -8.99 -5.31
CA PHE A 286 18.05 -9.43 -6.66
C PHE A 286 17.01 -8.98 -7.68
N ALA A 287 15.71 -9.13 -7.38
CA ALA A 287 14.62 -8.73 -8.26
C ALA A 287 14.62 -7.21 -8.53
N TRP A 288 14.95 -6.38 -7.53
CA TRP A 288 15.14 -4.94 -7.73
C TRP A 288 16.34 -4.63 -8.62
N ASN A 289 17.53 -5.14 -8.24
CA ASN A 289 18.78 -4.76 -8.88
C ASN A 289 18.97 -5.36 -10.29
N VAL A 290 18.46 -6.57 -10.52
CA VAL A 290 18.72 -7.33 -11.76
C VAL A 290 17.50 -7.31 -12.68
N TRP A 291 16.30 -7.57 -12.14
CA TRP A 291 15.09 -7.62 -12.95
C TRP A 291 14.35 -6.28 -13.05
N GLY A 292 14.71 -5.30 -12.21
CA GLY A 292 14.02 -4.01 -12.18
C GLY A 292 12.56 -4.11 -11.76
N THR A 293 12.22 -5.06 -10.86
CA THR A 293 10.82 -5.21 -10.42
C THR A 293 10.40 -4.04 -9.54
N TYR A 294 9.17 -3.55 -9.75
CA TYR A 294 8.64 -2.42 -8.95
C TYR A 294 8.24 -2.81 -7.52
N THR A 295 8.26 -4.10 -7.14
CA THR A 295 7.74 -4.54 -5.85
C THR A 295 8.43 -3.91 -4.65
N PRO A 296 9.77 -3.89 -4.56
CA PRO A 296 10.46 -3.24 -3.44
C PRO A 296 10.19 -1.73 -3.39
N LEU A 297 10.08 -1.06 -4.54
CA LEU A 297 9.71 0.36 -4.60
C LEU A 297 8.33 0.61 -3.99
N VAL A 298 7.32 -0.20 -4.33
CA VAL A 298 5.97 0.00 -3.80
C VAL A 298 5.90 -0.33 -2.31
N VAL A 299 6.57 -1.40 -1.86
CA VAL A 299 6.61 -1.76 -0.44
C VAL A 299 7.22 -0.63 0.39
N TRP A 300 8.36 -0.09 -0.02
CA TRP A 300 9.11 0.89 0.78
C TRP A 300 8.71 2.34 0.55
N CYS A 301 8.24 2.72 -0.65
CA CYS A 301 7.90 4.11 -0.98
C CYS A 301 6.39 4.39 -1.00
N VAL A 302 5.52 3.37 -0.94
CA VAL A 302 4.07 3.56 -0.92
C VAL A 302 3.45 2.96 0.33
N TRP A 303 3.63 1.66 0.57
CA TRP A 303 2.97 0.99 1.70
C TRP A 303 3.59 1.38 3.04
N TRP A 304 4.91 1.29 3.19
CA TRP A 304 5.60 1.60 4.44
C TRP A 304 5.39 3.06 4.91
N PRO A 305 5.50 4.10 4.05
CA PRO A 305 5.26 5.48 4.46
C PRO A 305 3.81 5.75 4.87
N ALA A 306 2.83 5.15 4.16
CA ALA A 306 1.43 5.27 4.50
C ALA A 306 1.12 4.61 5.84
N TRP A 307 1.66 3.41 6.08
CA TRP A 307 1.58 2.73 7.36
C TRP A 307 2.23 3.55 8.48
N LEU A 308 3.41 4.14 8.25
CA LEU A 308 4.13 4.94 9.22
C LEU A 308 3.32 6.18 9.63
N ALA A 309 2.83 6.96 8.65
CA ALA A 309 2.05 8.16 8.91
C ALA A 309 0.75 7.84 9.68
N SER A 310 0.01 6.81 9.27
CA SER A 310 -1.18 6.34 9.99
C SER A 310 -0.85 5.84 11.40
N SER A 311 0.27 5.15 11.59
CA SER A 311 0.70 4.64 12.90
C SER A 311 1.10 5.74 13.88
N VAL A 312 1.70 6.83 13.38
CA VAL A 312 1.98 8.03 14.16
C VAL A 312 0.69 8.71 14.58
N VAL A 313 -0.30 8.80 13.68
CA VAL A 313 -1.63 9.34 13.99
C VAL A 313 -2.34 8.50 15.05
N LEU A 314 -2.31 7.16 14.93
CA LEU A 314 -2.91 6.24 15.91
C LEU A 314 -2.30 6.40 17.31
N SER A 315 -0.98 6.64 17.37
CA SER A 315 -0.25 6.85 18.62
C SER A 315 -0.31 8.31 19.10
N GLY A 316 -0.98 9.19 18.37
CA GLY A 316 -1.08 10.63 18.62
C GLY A 316 -2.04 10.95 19.76
N GLY A 317 -1.54 11.64 20.78
CA GLY A 317 -2.34 12.25 21.85
C GLY A 317 -2.48 13.76 21.61
N PRO A 318 -3.55 14.24 20.95
CA PRO A 318 -3.70 15.64 20.63
C PRO A 318 -3.85 16.47 21.91
N MET A 319 -3.17 17.62 21.96
CA MET A 319 -3.43 18.61 23.01
C MET A 319 -4.83 19.19 22.80
N LEU A 320 -5.72 18.99 23.77
CA LEU A 320 -6.95 19.79 23.84
C LEU A 320 -6.52 21.24 24.12
N LYS A 321 -6.90 22.18 23.26
CA LYS A 321 -6.79 23.61 23.60
C LYS A 321 -7.55 23.79 24.91
N LYS A 322 -6.87 24.27 25.96
CA LYS A 322 -7.58 24.78 27.13
C LYS A 322 -8.46 25.93 26.65
N ALA A 323 -9.78 25.75 26.76
CA ALA A 323 -10.75 26.81 26.65
C ALA A 323 -10.44 27.94 27.64
#